data_AF-A0A1G3NY77-F1
#
_entry.id   AF-A0A1G3NY77-F1
#
_cell.length_a   1.000
_cell.length_b   1.000
_cell.length_c   1.000
_cell.angle_alpha   90.00
_cell.angle_beta   90.00
_cell.angle_gamma   90.00
#
_symmetry.space_group_name_H-M   'P 1'
#
loop_
_entity.id
_entity.type
_entity.pdbx_description
1 polymer ?
#
loop_
_entity_poly.entity_id
_entity_poly.type
_entity_poly.pdbx_seq_one_letter_code
_entity_poly.pdbx_strand_id
1 'polypeptide(L)' 'MLTATKERLLTEVNSLPEPLIENVLGYILFIKHRDEILEDLKIPNAVTEQTFKDTDNGVNLNSYNSLDDFFSKMDAQC' A
#
# COMPACT_ATOMS: atom_id res chain seq x y z
N MET A 1 20.13 14.18 19.71
CA MET A 1 20.18 13.26 18.54
C MET A 1 19.33 13.74 17.36
N LEU A 2 18.07 14.14 17.57
CA LEU A 2 17.20 14.64 16.49
C LEU A 2 17.78 15.86 15.76
N THR A 3 18.36 16.80 16.51
CA THR A 3 18.88 18.08 15.99
C THR A 3 20.07 17.91 15.07
N ALA A 4 21.06 17.11 15.46
CA ALA A 4 22.26 16.81 14.66
C ALA A 4 21.92 16.06 13.36
N THR A 5 20.93 15.17 13.41
CA THR A 5 20.46 14.43 12.22
C THR A 5 19.75 15.36 11.25
N LYS A 6 18.92 16.28 11.76
CA LYS A 6 18.22 17.29 10.96
C LYS A 6 19.20 18.26 10.29
N GLU A 7 20.22 18.72 11.02
CA GLU A 7 21.25 19.60 10.47
C GLU A 7 22.03 18.92 9.35
N ARG A 8 22.44 17.65 9.53
CA ARG A 8 23.14 16.89 8.48
C ARG A 8 22.31 16.75 7.21
N LEU A 9 21.02 16.41 7.36
CA LEU A 9 20.09 16.29 6.23
C LEU A 9 19.90 17.62 5.49
N LEU A 10 19.78 18.74 6.21
CA LEU A 10 19.69 20.07 5.59
C LEU A 10 20.96 20.43 4.84
N THR A 11 22.14 20.10 5.39
CA THR A 11 23.41 20.32 4.69
C THR A 11 23.50 19.48 3.41
N GLU A 12 23.12 18.21 3.45
CA GLU A 12 23.12 17.34 2.27
C GLU A 12 22.14 17.83 1.20
N VAL A 13 20.90 18.20 1.56
CA VAL A 13 19.91 18.73 0.62
C VAL A 13 20.36 20.05 0.00
N ASN A 14 20.89 20.99 0.82
CA ASN A 14 21.35 22.29 0.33
C ASN A 14 22.64 22.20 -0.52
N SER A 15 23.34 21.06 -0.50
CA SER A 15 24.51 20.82 -1.35
C SER A 15 24.15 20.40 -2.78
N LEU A 16 22.87 20.10 -3.03
CA LEU A 16 22.39 19.71 -4.36
C LEU A 16 22.15 20.95 -5.25
N PRO A 17 22.27 20.80 -6.58
CA PRO A 17 21.84 21.84 -7.52
C PRO A 17 20.36 22.18 -7.31
N GLU A 18 20.01 23.47 -7.42
CA GLU A 18 18.65 23.99 -7.15
C GLU A 18 17.52 23.21 -7.85
N PRO A 19 17.64 22.78 -9.12
CA PRO A 19 16.61 21.96 -9.79
C PRO A 19 16.45 20.55 -9.21
N LEU A 20 17.46 20.02 -8.51
CA LEU A 20 17.44 18.70 -7.88
C LEU A 20 16.87 18.76 -6.46
N ILE A 21 17.00 19.90 -5.77
CA ILE A 21 16.45 20.09 -4.41
C ILE A 21 14.94 19.85 -4.42
N GLU A 22 14.22 20.52 -5.33
CA GLU A 22 12.77 20.37 -5.49
C GLU A 22 12.36 18.92 -5.79
N ASN A 23 13.10 18.24 -6.66
CA ASN A 23 12.82 16.84 -7.01
C ASN A 23 13.01 15.89 -5.82
N VAL A 24 14.08 16.10 -5.04
CA VAL A 24 14.38 15.27 -3.85
C VAL A 24 13.36 15.52 -2.75
N LEU A 25 13.01 16.79 -2.49
CA LEU A 25 11.96 17.13 -1.52
C LEU A 25 10.60 16.57 -1.94
N GLY A 26 10.25 16.67 -3.23
CA GLY A 26 9.04 16.08 -3.80
C GLY A 26 9.01 14.56 -3.66
N TYR A 27 10.13 13.88 -3.90
CA TYR A 27 10.23 12.44 -3.72
C TYR A 27 10.15 12.00 -2.25
N ILE A 28 10.73 12.77 -1.33
CA ILE A 28 10.61 12.52 0.11
C ILE A 28 9.14 12.69 0.56
N LEU A 29 8.45 13.71 0.07
CA LEU A 29 7.01 13.90 0.32
C LEU A 29 6.20 12.73 -0.24
N PHE A 30 6.51 12.27 -1.46
CA PHE A 30 5.88 11.08 -2.03
C PHE A 30 6.10 9.83 -1.16
N ILE A 31 7.33 9.57 -0.69
CA ILE A 31 7.60 8.43 0.21
C ILE A 31 6.83 8.57 1.51
N LYS A 32 6.82 9.77 2.11
CA LYS A 32 6.14 10.03 3.39
C LYS A 32 4.65 9.76 3.32
N HIS A 33 4.02 10.07 2.20
CA HIS A 33 2.60 9.87 1.95
C HIS A 33 2.31 8.65 1.07
N ARG A 34 3.30 7.77 0.85
CA ARG A 34 3.19 6.66 -0.10
C ARG A 34 2.03 5.74 0.23
N ASP A 35 1.88 5.39 1.50
CA ASP A 35 0.84 4.45 1.91
C ASP A 35 -0.55 5.07 1.79
N GLU A 36 -0.73 6.35 2.16
CA GLU A 36 -1.97 7.12 1.90
C GLU A 36 -2.28 7.21 0.40
N ILE A 37 -1.27 7.52 -0.43
CA ILE A 37 -1.40 7.60 -1.89
C ILE A 37 -1.78 6.23 -2.48
N LEU A 38 -1.18 5.14 -2.00
CA LEU A 38 -1.47 3.78 -2.46
C LEU A 38 -2.84 3.29 -1.98
N GLU A 39 -3.24 3.65 -0.76
CA GLU A 39 -4.59 3.41 -0.24
C GLU A 39 -5.65 4.18 -1.05
N ASP A 40 -5.40 5.45 -1.36
CA ASP A 40 -6.29 6.29 -2.19
C ASP A 40 -6.36 5.82 -3.65
N LEU A 41 -5.24 5.32 -4.20
CA LEU A 41 -5.20 4.76 -5.55
C LEU A 41 -5.96 3.43 -5.67
N LYS A 42 -6.26 2.75 -4.55
CA LYS A 42 -7.03 1.49 -4.47
C LYS A 42 -6.60 0.44 -5.50
N ILE A 43 -5.33 0.39 -5.88
CA ILE A 43 -4.85 -0.56 -6.88
C ILE A 43 -4.77 -1.94 -6.21
N PRO A 44 -5.51 -2.95 -6.69
CA PRO A 44 -5.41 -4.30 -6.17
C PRO A 44 -3.98 -4.81 -6.27
N ASN A 45 -3.47 -5.43 -5.21
CA ASN A 45 -2.21 -6.18 -5.32
C ASN A 45 -2.44 -7.46 -6.15
N ALA A 46 -1.36 -8.15 -6.52
CA ALA A 46 -1.43 -9.33 -7.38
C ALA A 46 -2.37 -10.44 -6.85
N VAL A 47 -2.47 -10.60 -5.53
CA VAL A 47 -3.36 -11.59 -4.91
C VAL A 47 -4.82 -11.16 -5.11
N THR A 48 -5.15 -9.92 -4.79
CA THR A 48 -6.50 -9.38 -4.98
C THR A 48 -6.92 -9.40 -6.44
N GLU A 49 -6.02 -9.05 -7.36
CA GLU A 49 -6.28 -9.12 -8.80
C GLU A 49 -6.58 -10.54 -9.28
N GLN A 50 -5.80 -11.53 -8.80
CA GLN A 50 -6.04 -12.93 -9.15
C GLN A 50 -7.36 -13.43 -8.57
N THR A 51 -7.71 -13.06 -7.34
CA THR A 51 -9.01 -13.39 -6.74
C THR A 51 -10.17 -12.87 -7.57
N PHE A 52 -10.07 -11.65 -8.12
CA PHE A 52 -11.09 -11.12 -9.03
C PHE A 52 -11.17 -11.93 -10.33
N LYS A 53 -10.04 -12.27 -10.95
CA LYS A 53 -10.02 -13.11 -12.16
C LYS A 53 -10.64 -14.49 -11.91
N ASP A 54 -10.33 -15.13 -10.80
CA ASP A 54 -10.90 -16.43 -10.46
C ASP A 54 -12.42 -16.31 -10.27
N THR A 55 -12.87 -15.29 -9.52
CA THR A 55 -14.28 -14.99 -9.26
C THR A 55 -15.06 -14.76 -10.55
N ASP A 56 -14.55 -13.92 -11.45
CA ASP A 56 -15.18 -13.59 -12.74
C ASP A 56 -15.32 -14.84 -13.64
N ASN A 57 -14.41 -15.80 -13.50
CA ASN A 57 -14.44 -17.07 -14.23
C ASN A 57 -15.19 -18.19 -13.48
N GLY A 58 -15.78 -17.91 -12.32
CA GLY A 58 -16.51 -18.91 -11.52
C GLY A 58 -15.62 -19.93 -10.82
N VAL A 59 -14.32 -19.65 -10.68
CA VAL A 59 -13.31 -20.51 -10.06
C VAL A 59 -13.17 -20.14 -8.58
N ASN A 60 -12.92 -21.13 -7.71
CA ASN A 60 -12.70 -20.93 -6.27
C ASN A 60 -13.85 -20.23 -5.52
N LEU A 61 -15.07 -20.31 -6.05
CA LEU A 61 -16.28 -19.80 -5.40
C LEU A 61 -16.88 -20.82 -4.44
N ASN A 62 -17.30 -20.34 -3.27
CA ASN A 62 -18.06 -21.13 -2.30
C ASN A 62 -19.52 -20.69 -2.29
N SER A 63 -20.43 -21.64 -2.21
CA SER A 63 -21.86 -21.39 -2.02
C SER A 63 -22.32 -21.97 -0.68
N TYR A 64 -23.25 -21.27 -0.05
CA TYR A 64 -23.73 -21.60 1.29
C TYR A 64 -25.25 -21.56 1.31
N ASN A 65 -25.85 -22.46 2.08
CA ASN A 65 -27.31 -22.61 2.12
C ASN A 65 -27.98 -21.64 3.13
N SER A 66 -27.20 -21.08 4.05
CA SER A 66 -27.64 -20.12 5.07
C SER A 66 -26.45 -19.34 5.65
N LEU A 67 -26.74 -18.32 6.47
CA LEU A 67 -25.70 -17.59 7.20
C LEU A 67 -24.99 -18.48 8.24
N ASP A 68 -25.72 -19.38 8.90
CA ASP A 68 -25.12 -20.32 9.86
C ASP A 68 -24.15 -21.31 9.17
N ASP A 69 -24.49 -21.79 7.96
CA ASP A 69 -23.61 -22.63 7.13
C ASP A 69 -22.36 -21.86 6.68
N PHE A 70 -22.48 -20.57 6.37
CA PHE A 70 -21.35 -19.71 6.05
C PHE A 70 -20.38 -19.56 7.23
N PHE A 71 -20.88 -19.14 8.40
CA PHE A 71 -20.01 -18.90 9.56
C PHE A 71 -19.36 -20.17 10.08
N SER A 72 -20.09 -21.29 10.13
CA SER A 72 -19.53 -22.58 10.57
C SER A 72 -18.36 -23.06 9.69
N LYS A 73 -18.40 -22.80 8.38
CA LYS A 73 -17.31 -23.14 7.44
C LYS A 73 -16.17 -22.12 7.46
N MET A 74 -16.44 -20.85 7.73
CA MET A 74 -15.42 -19.82 7.89
C MET A 74 -14.57 -20.07 9.15
N ASP A 75 -15.22 -20.39 10.27
CA ASP A 75 -14.52 -20.65 11.54
C ASP A 75 -13.70 -21.94 11.48
N ALA A 76 -14.10 -22.94 10.69
CA ALA A 76 -13.37 -24.19 10.51
C ALA A 76 -12.10 -24.06 9.64
N GLN A 77 -11.89 -22.93 8.98
CA GLN A 77 -10.72 -22.64 8.14
C GLN A 77 -9.70 -21.69 8.82
N CYS A 78 -10.01 -21.19 10.02
CA CYS A 78 -9.09 -20.42 10.87
C CYS A 78 -8.27 -21.34 11.77
#